data_AF-A0A6G8G111-F1
#
_entry.id   AF-A0A6G8G111-F1
#
_cell.length_a   1.000
_cell.length_b   1.000
_cell.length_c   1.000
_cell.angle_alpha   90.00
_cell.angle_beta   90.00
_cell.angle_gamma   90.00
#
_symmetry.space_group_name_H-M   'P 1'
#
loop_
_entity.id
_entity.type
_entity.pdbx_description
1 polymer ?
#
loop_
_entity_poly.entity_id
_entity_poly.type
_entity_poly.pdbx_seq_one_letter_code
_entity_poly.pdbx_strand_id
1 'polypeptide(L)'
;MTDHPSTHLTGRPTTRRPARPPRRRGALRALAGAAAVVAGLVALPAPVALAACPAGDQCTSLPDVDVQKVVLAATLDPWRTDDVKTPGAATSVLRVEQALVAKGLLASRYADGYWGTTTTTAWGKYEKSIGQNGIHTRNGLPSPAELRKIGAGRFDVVRSYDVGARVTVAKAPAGNSDDGTEVVNRRTLDMFLEAQRNLVRADKVGKDMTITQGSYCDASCAPESFGTHDGGGIIDVRIVDTTAAGIANRLAALRAVGFAAWQRSNHIHAVALNDYQMAWAVHGVGGAPAPIVDDGWTGYCQVYEWVYKGDGLGHCDGRVASTSAQRTVVTWEDYLAARG
;
A
#
# COMPACT_ATOMS: atom_id res chain seq x y z
N MET A 1 13.82 -36.62 -48.97
CA MET A 1 12.41 -36.91 -49.30
C MET A 1 11.63 -36.53 -48.05
N THR A 2 10.94 -35.41 -47.91
CA THR A 2 10.24 -34.47 -48.82
C THR A 2 10.07 -33.19 -47.97
N ASP A 3 10.73 -32.07 -48.23
CA ASP A 3 10.41 -30.94 -49.14
C ASP A 3 8.97 -30.40 -49.15
N HIS A 4 8.83 -29.16 -48.64
CA HIS A 4 8.13 -27.96 -49.19
C HIS A 4 7.48 -27.07 -48.10
N PRO A 5 7.24 -25.75 -48.33
CA PRO A 5 8.10 -24.76 -48.96
C PRO A 5 8.15 -23.39 -48.24
N SER A 6 9.23 -22.65 -48.48
CA SER A 6 9.38 -21.22 -48.19
C SER A 6 8.62 -20.35 -49.19
N THR A 7 7.96 -19.30 -48.71
CA THR A 7 7.49 -18.18 -49.55
C THR A 7 8.43 -16.98 -49.43
N HIS A 8 9.09 -16.70 -50.56
CA HIS A 8 9.77 -15.46 -50.87
C HIS A 8 8.75 -14.32 -51.02
N LEU A 9 9.06 -13.15 -50.47
CA LEU A 9 8.64 -11.87 -51.05
C LEU A 9 9.82 -10.90 -51.10
N THR A 10 10.13 -10.53 -52.33
CA THR A 10 11.18 -9.64 -52.80
C THR A 10 10.78 -8.17 -52.66
N GLY A 11 11.72 -7.31 -52.26
CA GLY A 11 11.59 -5.86 -52.38
C GLY A 11 12.87 -5.14 -51.92
N ARG A 12 13.74 -4.80 -52.87
CA ARG A 12 14.99 -4.05 -52.66
C ARG A 12 14.76 -2.53 -52.79
N PRO A 13 15.75 -1.67 -52.50
CA PRO A 13 15.60 -0.45 -51.71
C PRO A 13 15.61 0.83 -52.55
N THR A 14 15.18 1.97 -52.01
CA THR A 14 15.76 3.27 -52.37
C THR A 14 15.68 4.30 -51.24
N THR A 15 16.83 4.93 -51.04
CA THR A 15 17.16 6.10 -50.22
C THR A 15 16.41 7.37 -50.65
N ARG A 16 16.05 8.25 -49.69
CA ARG A 16 16.33 9.72 -49.70
C ARG A 16 15.66 10.45 -48.52
N ARG A 17 16.47 10.84 -47.53
CA ARG A 17 16.41 12.19 -46.91
C ARG A 17 17.05 13.19 -47.91
N PRO A 18 16.90 14.53 -47.82
CA PRO A 18 16.35 15.38 -46.73
C PRO A 18 15.42 16.52 -47.23
N ALA A 19 14.85 17.32 -46.31
CA ALA A 19 14.95 18.79 -46.32
C ALA A 19 14.03 19.42 -45.26
N ARG A 20 14.62 20.33 -44.47
CA ARG A 20 13.99 21.18 -43.47
C ARG A 20 13.55 22.48 -44.18
N PRO A 21 12.31 22.99 -44.02
CA PRO A 21 11.97 24.32 -44.51
C PRO A 21 12.33 25.42 -43.48
N PRO A 22 12.49 26.67 -43.94
CA PRO A 22 13.27 27.69 -43.25
C PRO A 22 12.48 28.51 -42.22
N ARG A 23 13.22 29.02 -41.23
CA ARG A 23 12.81 30.11 -40.33
C ARG A 23 12.49 31.36 -41.15
N ARG A 24 11.23 31.81 -41.11
CA ARG A 24 10.86 33.16 -41.54
C ARG A 24 10.86 34.10 -40.34
N ARG A 25 11.81 35.05 -40.37
CA ARG A 25 11.79 36.29 -39.60
C ARG A 25 10.68 37.17 -40.19
N GLY A 26 9.65 37.47 -39.39
CA GLY A 26 8.61 38.43 -39.69
C GLY A 26 8.75 39.63 -38.77
N ALA A 27 8.67 40.82 -39.35
CA ALA A 27 9.06 42.11 -38.80
C ALA A 27 8.23 42.58 -37.59
N LEU A 28 8.92 43.28 -36.69
CA LEU A 28 8.34 44.23 -35.74
C LEU A 28 7.58 45.33 -36.50
N ARG A 29 6.29 45.46 -36.23
CA ARG A 29 5.55 46.71 -36.41
C ARG A 29 5.01 47.15 -35.05
N ALA A 30 5.55 48.26 -34.57
CA ALA A 30 4.99 49.02 -33.48
C ALA A 30 3.64 49.61 -33.92
N LEU A 31 2.59 49.34 -33.15
CA LEU A 31 1.37 50.13 -33.11
C LEU A 31 1.09 50.41 -31.64
N ALA A 32 1.48 51.61 -31.21
CA ALA A 32 0.93 52.25 -30.03
C ALA A 32 -0.43 52.85 -30.42
N GLY A 33 -1.48 52.47 -29.71
CA GLY A 33 -2.82 53.01 -29.89
C GLY A 33 -3.68 52.60 -28.70
N ALA A 34 -4.02 53.57 -27.86
CA ALA A 34 -4.60 53.41 -26.53
C ALA A 34 -5.87 52.56 -26.48
N ALA A 35 -5.87 51.53 -25.64
CA ALA A 35 -7.09 50.87 -25.17
C ALA A 35 -7.36 51.34 -23.74
N ALA A 36 -8.49 52.02 -23.56
CA ALA A 36 -9.00 52.41 -22.25
C ALA A 36 -9.29 51.16 -21.40
N VAL A 37 -8.62 51.05 -20.26
CA VAL A 37 -8.91 50.03 -19.24
C VAL A 37 -10.17 50.46 -18.51
N VAL A 38 -11.32 49.90 -18.89
CA VAL A 38 -12.50 49.88 -18.02
C VAL A 38 -12.24 48.80 -16.97
N ALA A 39 -11.87 49.22 -15.76
CA ALA A 39 -11.76 48.36 -14.60
C ALA A 39 -13.17 47.91 -14.16
N GLY A 40 -13.70 46.87 -14.81
CA GLY A 40 -14.86 46.14 -14.32
C GLY A 40 -14.43 45.31 -13.11
N LEU A 41 -14.86 45.72 -11.91
CA LEU A 41 -14.83 44.87 -10.73
C LEU A 41 -15.67 43.62 -11.00
N VAL A 42 -15.02 42.53 -11.39
CA VAL A 42 -15.62 41.20 -11.26
C VAL A 42 -15.56 40.86 -9.77
N ALA A 43 -16.72 40.92 -9.11
CA ALA A 43 -16.87 40.42 -7.76
C ALA A 43 -16.55 38.93 -7.77
N LEU A 44 -15.36 38.56 -7.30
CA LEU A 44 -15.02 37.19 -7.01
C LEU A 44 -15.98 36.72 -5.89
N PRO A 45 -16.61 35.54 -6.01
CA PRO A 45 -17.34 34.98 -4.89
C PRO A 45 -16.36 34.80 -3.74
N ALA A 46 -16.68 35.42 -2.60
CA ALA A 46 -15.91 35.26 -1.38
C ALA A 46 -15.75 33.75 -1.06
N PRO A 47 -14.58 33.31 -0.56
CA PRO A 47 -14.46 31.96 -0.06
C PRO A 47 -15.55 31.74 1.00
N VAL A 48 -16.30 30.65 0.86
CA VAL A 48 -17.22 30.19 1.91
C VAL A 48 -16.34 29.93 3.13
N ALA A 49 -16.33 30.88 4.06
CA ALA A 49 -15.69 30.68 5.34
C ALA A 49 -16.36 29.46 5.97
N LEU A 50 -15.57 28.40 6.22
CA LEU A 50 -15.92 27.41 7.23
C LEU A 50 -16.39 28.21 8.43
N ALA A 51 -17.64 28.02 8.84
CA ALA A 51 -18.22 28.73 9.98
C ALA A 51 -17.26 28.56 11.17
N ALA A 52 -16.50 29.60 11.46
CA ALA A 52 -15.71 29.66 12.67
C ALA A 52 -16.72 29.61 13.82
N CYS A 53 -16.53 28.64 14.72
CA CYS A 53 -17.30 28.57 15.96
C CYS A 53 -17.33 29.96 16.60
N PRO A 54 -18.49 30.50 16.99
CA PRO A 54 -18.56 31.76 17.71
C PRO A 54 -17.64 31.72 18.92
N ALA A 55 -16.85 32.78 19.13
CA ALA A 55 -15.98 32.89 20.29
C ALA A 55 -16.83 32.90 21.57
N GLY A 56 -16.88 31.77 22.28
CA GLY A 56 -17.67 31.62 23.50
C GLY A 56 -18.16 30.19 23.75
N ASP A 57 -18.37 29.40 22.69
CA ASP A 57 -18.71 27.99 22.80
C ASP A 57 -17.47 27.13 22.58
N GLN A 58 -17.20 26.23 23.53
CA GLN A 58 -16.22 25.17 23.35
C GLN A 58 -16.73 24.29 22.21
N CYS A 59 -16.23 24.51 20.99
CA CYS A 59 -16.36 23.55 19.91
C CYS A 59 -15.78 22.24 20.44
N THR A 60 -16.63 21.33 20.91
CA THR A 60 -16.20 20.02 21.41
C THR A 60 -15.41 19.37 20.29
N SER A 61 -14.12 19.14 20.54
CA SER A 61 -13.25 18.45 19.59
C SER A 61 -13.92 17.15 19.19
N LEU A 62 -13.89 16.84 17.89
CA LEU A 62 -14.40 15.56 17.44
C LEU A 62 -13.60 14.44 18.11
N PRO A 63 -14.20 13.28 18.38
CA PRO A 63 -13.46 12.16 18.92
C PRO A 63 -12.39 11.69 17.93
N ASP A 64 -11.26 11.17 18.42
CA ASP A 64 -10.16 10.73 17.56
C ASP A 64 -10.38 9.35 16.90
N VAL A 65 -9.79 9.12 15.74
CA VAL A 65 -9.58 7.81 15.13
C VAL A 65 -8.11 7.65 14.80
N ASP A 66 -7.47 6.68 15.46
CA ASP A 66 -6.06 6.33 15.25
C ASP A 66 -5.89 5.44 14.02
N VAL A 67 -5.31 5.99 12.94
CA VAL A 67 -5.11 5.25 11.68
C VAL A 67 -4.27 4.00 11.88
N GLN A 68 -3.20 4.08 12.65
CA GLN A 68 -2.25 2.96 12.80
C GLN A 68 -2.93 1.77 13.47
N LYS A 69 -3.82 2.01 14.44
CA LYS A 69 -4.56 0.93 15.12
C LYS A 69 -5.69 0.37 14.28
N VAL A 70 -6.37 1.21 13.49
CA VAL A 70 -7.43 0.75 12.58
C VAL A 70 -6.84 -0.11 11.46
N VAL A 71 -5.75 0.32 10.81
CA VAL A 71 -5.09 -0.48 9.76
C VAL A 71 -4.56 -1.80 10.32
N LEU A 72 -3.98 -1.78 11.53
CA LEU A 72 -3.51 -3.01 12.18
C LEU A 72 -4.66 -3.98 12.48
N ALA A 73 -5.78 -3.48 13.01
CA ALA A 73 -6.98 -4.28 13.23
C ALA A 73 -7.51 -4.85 11.90
N ALA A 74 -7.62 -4.02 10.86
CA ALA A 74 -8.07 -4.45 9.53
C ALA A 74 -7.17 -5.53 8.90
N THR A 75 -5.89 -5.55 9.27
CA THR A 75 -4.92 -6.56 8.82
C THR A 75 -5.06 -7.87 9.59
N LEU A 76 -5.28 -7.82 10.92
CA LEU A 76 -5.18 -8.99 11.80
C LEU A 76 -6.54 -9.61 12.17
N ASP A 77 -7.53 -8.79 12.47
CA ASP A 77 -8.78 -9.23 13.09
C ASP A 77 -9.64 -10.11 12.16
N PRO A 78 -9.77 -9.86 10.84
CA PRO A 78 -10.61 -10.68 9.95
C PRO A 78 -10.24 -12.17 9.90
N TRP A 79 -9.02 -12.52 10.30
CA TRP A 79 -8.47 -13.87 10.23
C TRP A 79 -8.54 -14.63 11.55
N ARG A 80 -8.98 -14.00 12.64
CA ARG A 80 -9.16 -14.66 13.94
C ARG A 80 -10.37 -15.60 13.92
N THR A 81 -10.33 -16.62 14.77
CA THR A 81 -11.51 -17.45 15.09
C THR A 81 -12.40 -16.86 16.17
N ASP A 82 -11.87 -15.89 16.92
CA ASP A 82 -12.54 -15.15 17.98
C ASP A 82 -12.70 -13.67 17.62
N ASP A 83 -13.50 -12.96 18.43
CA ASP A 83 -13.79 -11.53 18.32
C ASP A 83 -12.88 -10.67 19.23
N VAL A 84 -11.74 -11.22 19.64
CA VAL A 84 -10.77 -10.48 20.45
C VAL A 84 -10.19 -9.36 19.62
N LYS A 85 -10.34 -8.14 20.12
CA LYS A 85 -9.99 -6.90 19.44
C LYS A 85 -8.49 -6.69 19.44
N THR A 86 -7.95 -6.16 18.36
CA THR A 86 -6.56 -5.68 18.36
C THR A 86 -6.33 -4.67 19.50
N PRO A 87 -5.29 -4.85 20.35
CA PRO A 87 -5.05 -3.97 21.49
C PRO A 87 -4.99 -2.49 21.12
N GLY A 88 -5.80 -1.67 21.79
CA GLY A 88 -5.91 -0.23 21.55
C GLY A 88 -6.70 0.18 20.31
N ALA A 89 -7.20 -0.76 19.49
CA ALA A 89 -7.95 -0.44 18.28
C ALA A 89 -9.46 -0.27 18.51
N ALA A 90 -10.02 -0.92 19.54
CA ALA A 90 -11.46 -1.08 19.76
C ALA A 90 -12.28 0.21 19.58
N THR A 91 -11.87 1.30 20.23
CA THR A 91 -12.60 2.58 20.17
C THR A 91 -12.53 3.22 18.78
N SER A 92 -11.36 3.19 18.13
CA SER A 92 -11.19 3.73 16.77
C SER A 92 -11.97 2.90 15.75
N VAL A 93 -11.93 1.56 15.86
CA VAL A 93 -12.69 0.65 14.99
C VAL A 93 -14.19 0.89 15.15
N LEU A 94 -14.70 0.98 16.40
CA LEU A 94 -16.11 1.23 16.66
C LEU A 94 -16.61 2.52 16.00
N ARG A 95 -15.81 3.59 16.02
CA ARG A 95 -16.14 4.88 15.37
C ARG A 95 -16.22 4.73 13.86
N VAL A 96 -15.32 3.96 13.24
CA VAL A 96 -15.35 3.67 11.81
C VAL A 96 -16.58 2.83 11.45
N GLU A 97 -16.88 1.81 12.24
CA GLU A 97 -18.08 0.97 12.06
C GLU A 97 -19.37 1.77 12.18
N GLN A 98 -19.48 2.66 13.16
CA GLN A 98 -20.61 3.58 13.28
C GLN A 98 -20.75 4.50 12.06
N ALA A 99 -19.64 4.94 11.47
CA ALA A 99 -19.68 5.70 10.22
C ALA A 99 -20.14 4.85 9.03
N LEU A 100 -19.75 3.57 8.95
CA LEU A 100 -20.26 2.60 7.96
C LEU A 100 -21.75 2.31 8.16
N VAL A 101 -22.22 2.19 9.41
CA VAL A 101 -23.65 2.05 9.76
C VAL A 101 -24.43 3.27 9.28
N ALA A 102 -23.92 4.47 9.54
CA ALA A 102 -24.55 5.72 9.08
C ALA A 102 -24.59 5.87 7.55
N LYS A 103 -23.71 5.18 6.83
CA LYS A 103 -23.74 5.07 5.35
C LYS A 103 -24.65 3.95 4.84
N GLY A 104 -25.27 3.17 5.73
CA GLY A 104 -26.07 2.01 5.36
C GLY A 104 -25.25 0.84 4.80
N LEU A 105 -23.95 0.80 5.06
CA LEU A 105 -23.02 -0.21 4.55
C LEU A 105 -22.78 -1.37 5.53
N LEU A 106 -23.04 -1.13 6.83
CA LEU A 106 -22.87 -2.09 7.91
C LEU A 106 -24.14 -2.13 8.78
N ALA A 107 -24.55 -3.31 9.24
CA ALA A 107 -25.65 -3.42 10.19
C ALA A 107 -25.16 -3.05 11.60
N SER A 108 -25.98 -2.35 12.39
CA SER A 108 -25.60 -1.81 13.71
C SER A 108 -25.08 -2.86 14.69
N ARG A 109 -25.54 -4.11 14.59
CA ARG A 109 -25.06 -5.23 15.42
C ARG A 109 -23.58 -5.58 15.23
N TYR A 110 -22.96 -5.13 14.14
CA TYR A 110 -21.53 -5.33 13.86
C TYR A 110 -20.69 -4.08 14.16
N ALA A 111 -21.28 -3.04 14.77
CA ALA A 111 -20.51 -1.92 15.32
C ALA A 111 -20.14 -2.25 16.76
N ASP A 112 -19.15 -3.13 16.92
CA ASP A 112 -18.72 -3.71 18.21
C ASP A 112 -17.26 -3.39 18.55
N GLY A 113 -16.53 -2.71 17.66
CA GLY A 113 -15.12 -2.38 17.82
C GLY A 113 -14.16 -3.50 17.40
N TYR A 114 -14.63 -4.56 16.76
CA TYR A 114 -13.82 -5.63 16.19
C TYR A 114 -13.86 -5.60 14.67
N TRP A 115 -12.71 -5.41 14.02
CA TRP A 115 -12.64 -5.34 12.56
C TRP A 115 -12.72 -6.75 11.95
N GLY A 116 -13.90 -7.35 11.95
CA GLY A 116 -14.12 -8.67 11.37
C GLY A 116 -14.26 -8.64 9.84
N THR A 117 -14.44 -9.82 9.26
CA THR A 117 -14.71 -9.99 7.82
C THR A 117 -15.92 -9.20 7.33
N THR A 118 -16.94 -9.02 8.19
CA THR A 118 -18.13 -8.22 7.88
C THR A 118 -17.77 -6.72 7.75
N THR A 119 -16.92 -6.21 8.64
CA THR A 119 -16.42 -4.83 8.59
C THR A 119 -15.52 -4.63 7.36
N THR A 120 -14.62 -5.57 7.04
CA THR A 120 -13.84 -5.55 5.78
C THR A 120 -14.74 -5.51 4.54
N THR A 121 -15.82 -6.30 4.53
CA THR A 121 -16.79 -6.30 3.42
C THR A 121 -17.51 -4.96 3.28
N ALA A 122 -17.93 -4.36 4.40
CA ALA A 122 -18.55 -3.04 4.42
C ALA A 122 -17.57 -1.95 3.96
N TRP A 123 -16.31 -2.02 4.38
CA TRP A 123 -15.26 -1.11 3.94
C TRP A 123 -15.00 -1.22 2.44
N GLY A 124 -14.90 -2.42 1.88
CA GLY A 124 -14.76 -2.62 0.43
C GLY A 124 -15.93 -2.08 -0.39
N LYS A 125 -17.15 -2.07 0.16
CA LYS A 125 -18.31 -1.38 -0.43
C LYS A 125 -18.16 0.14 -0.36
N TYR A 126 -17.63 0.65 0.76
CA TYR A 126 -17.34 2.08 0.92
C TYR A 126 -16.29 2.55 -0.09
N GLU A 127 -15.14 1.87 -0.20
CA GLU A 127 -14.09 2.12 -1.20
C GLU A 127 -14.69 2.21 -2.63
N LYS A 128 -15.51 1.22 -3.00
CA LYS A 128 -16.21 1.23 -4.30
C LYS A 128 -17.12 2.46 -4.44
N SER A 129 -17.87 2.82 -3.38
CA SER A 129 -18.80 3.96 -3.40
C SER A 129 -18.11 5.32 -3.61
N ILE A 130 -16.83 5.42 -3.27
CA ILE A 130 -16.02 6.62 -3.45
C ILE A 130 -15.13 6.58 -4.70
N GLY A 131 -15.29 5.56 -5.56
CA GLY A 131 -14.63 5.42 -6.85
C GLY A 131 -13.31 4.65 -6.84
N GLN A 132 -12.95 4.00 -5.74
CA GLN A 132 -11.74 3.17 -5.69
C GLN A 132 -11.92 1.88 -6.47
N ASN A 133 -10.97 1.58 -7.36
CA ASN A 133 -11.02 0.40 -8.22
C ASN A 133 -9.67 -0.33 -8.36
N GLY A 134 -8.58 0.22 -7.79
CA GLY A 134 -7.25 -0.38 -7.88
C GLY A 134 -7.03 -1.46 -6.82
N ILE A 135 -6.18 -2.45 -7.11
CA ILE A 135 -5.86 -3.54 -6.17
C ILE A 135 -5.24 -3.07 -4.85
N HIS A 136 -4.67 -1.86 -4.83
CA HIS A 136 -4.03 -1.22 -3.67
C HIS A 136 -4.85 -0.04 -3.10
N THR A 137 -6.06 0.20 -3.62
CA THR A 137 -6.98 1.23 -3.09
C THR A 137 -8.39 0.72 -2.84
N ARG A 138 -8.73 -0.44 -3.40
CA ARG A 138 -9.94 -1.21 -3.13
C ARG A 138 -9.55 -2.56 -2.54
N ASN A 139 -8.84 -2.51 -1.43
CA ASN A 139 -8.15 -3.65 -0.83
C ASN A 139 -8.72 -4.03 0.55
N GLY A 140 -9.68 -3.25 1.07
CA GLY A 140 -10.26 -3.50 2.39
C GLY A 140 -9.45 -2.91 3.55
N LEU A 141 -8.36 -2.17 3.27
CA LEU A 141 -7.60 -1.45 4.29
C LEU A 141 -7.93 0.04 4.28
N PRO A 142 -8.19 0.63 5.45
CA PRO A 142 -8.53 2.03 5.52
C PRO A 142 -7.30 2.92 5.39
N SER A 143 -7.19 3.64 4.28
CA SER A 143 -6.20 4.72 4.17
C SER A 143 -6.60 5.95 5.01
N PRO A 144 -5.64 6.80 5.43
CA PRO A 144 -5.97 8.03 6.14
C PRO A 144 -6.92 8.95 5.37
N ALA A 145 -6.80 9.01 4.04
CA ALA A 145 -7.65 9.85 3.19
C ALA A 145 -9.11 9.35 3.22
N GLU A 146 -9.31 8.04 3.18
CA GLU A 146 -10.63 7.42 3.25
C GLU A 146 -11.28 7.58 4.62
N LEU A 147 -10.49 7.43 5.69
CA LEU A 147 -10.95 7.67 7.05
C LEU A 147 -11.41 9.12 7.24
N ARG A 148 -10.68 10.10 6.71
CA ARG A 148 -11.12 11.52 6.75
C ARG A 148 -12.41 11.72 5.97
N LYS A 149 -12.58 11.03 4.83
CA LYS A 149 -13.77 11.16 3.99
C LYS A 149 -15.01 10.52 4.61
N ILE A 150 -14.91 9.34 5.23
CA ILE A 150 -16.04 8.70 5.91
C ILE A 150 -16.35 9.37 7.26
N GLY A 151 -15.31 9.88 7.93
CA GLY A 151 -15.36 10.50 9.25
C GLY A 151 -15.71 11.98 9.26
N ALA A 152 -15.92 12.62 8.10
CA ALA A 152 -16.22 14.04 8.00
C ALA A 152 -17.38 14.45 8.94
N GLY A 153 -17.09 15.33 9.90
CA GLY A 153 -18.03 15.79 10.93
C GLY A 153 -18.36 14.77 12.03
N ARG A 154 -17.60 13.67 12.14
CA ARG A 154 -17.83 12.59 13.11
C ARG A 154 -16.63 12.30 13.99
N PHE A 155 -15.43 12.32 13.42
CA PHE A 155 -14.18 12.08 14.14
C PHE A 155 -13.00 12.77 13.45
N ASP A 156 -11.96 13.07 14.23
CA ASP A 156 -10.68 13.55 13.73
C ASP A 156 -9.73 12.36 13.49
N VAL A 157 -8.96 12.41 12.41
CA VAL A 157 -8.01 11.35 12.06
C VAL A 157 -6.64 11.70 12.65
N VAL A 158 -6.18 10.90 13.61
CA VAL A 158 -4.90 11.09 14.32
C VAL A 158 -3.91 9.98 14.00
N ARG A 159 -2.63 10.23 14.32
CA ARG A 159 -1.50 9.31 14.02
C ARG A 159 -1.44 8.90 12.54
N SER A 160 -1.92 9.79 11.67
CA SER A 160 -1.90 9.63 10.22
C SER A 160 -0.46 9.56 9.70
N TYR A 161 -0.24 8.71 8.70
CA TYR A 161 1.03 8.58 7.98
C TYR A 161 0.72 8.39 6.49
N ASP A 162 1.72 8.63 5.64
CA ASP A 162 1.66 8.39 4.20
C ASP A 162 2.69 7.32 3.83
N VAL A 163 2.32 6.41 2.93
CA VAL A 163 3.26 5.44 2.34
C VAL A 163 4.17 6.09 1.29
N GLY A 164 3.79 7.28 0.82
CA GLY A 164 4.55 8.12 -0.09
C GLY A 164 4.51 7.65 -1.54
N ALA A 165 5.27 8.34 -2.39
CA ALA A 165 5.32 8.04 -3.82
C ALA A 165 5.92 6.65 -4.12
N ARG A 166 5.54 6.08 -5.27
CA ARG A 166 6.24 4.92 -5.84
C ARG A 166 7.63 5.34 -6.32
N VAL A 167 8.62 4.52 -6.02
CA VAL A 167 10.04 4.74 -6.31
C VAL A 167 10.58 3.51 -7.02
N THR A 168 11.30 3.74 -8.12
CA THR A 168 12.06 2.70 -8.83
C THR A 168 13.40 2.48 -8.14
N VAL A 169 13.73 1.23 -7.83
CA VAL A 169 14.98 0.81 -7.20
C VAL A 169 15.74 -0.15 -8.10
N ALA A 170 17.06 -0.19 -7.93
CA ALA A 170 17.89 -1.17 -8.63
C ALA A 170 17.55 -2.59 -8.14
N LYS A 171 17.33 -3.51 -9.08
CA LYS A 171 17.11 -4.93 -8.79
C LYS A 171 18.44 -5.64 -8.61
N ALA A 172 18.49 -6.63 -7.71
CA ALA A 172 19.62 -7.54 -7.68
C ALA A 172 19.73 -8.29 -9.03
N PRO A 173 20.94 -8.57 -9.57
CA PRO A 173 21.09 -9.38 -10.79
C PRO A 173 20.59 -10.82 -10.53
N ALA A 174 19.31 -11.10 -10.80
CA ALA A 174 18.71 -12.43 -10.85
C ALA A 174 17.96 -12.48 -12.18
N GLY A 175 18.30 -13.45 -13.02
CA GLY A 175 17.80 -13.54 -14.39
C GLY A 175 16.29 -13.36 -14.46
N ASN A 176 15.87 -12.58 -15.46
CA ASN A 176 14.50 -12.46 -15.99
C ASN A 176 13.65 -11.27 -15.49
N SER A 177 14.19 -10.04 -15.39
CA SER A 177 13.38 -8.85 -15.70
C SER A 177 14.07 -7.96 -16.74
N ASP A 178 13.26 -7.37 -17.62
CA ASP A 178 13.71 -6.80 -18.89
C ASP A 178 14.39 -5.41 -18.78
N ASP A 179 14.44 -4.80 -17.59
CA ASP A 179 15.09 -3.49 -17.37
C ASP A 179 15.99 -3.37 -16.13
N GLY A 180 16.08 -4.41 -15.29
CA GLY A 180 16.94 -4.43 -14.09
C GLY A 180 16.44 -3.57 -12.90
N THR A 181 15.16 -3.21 -12.85
CA THR A 181 14.59 -2.40 -11.76
C THR A 181 13.37 -3.05 -11.09
N GLU A 182 13.00 -2.53 -9.91
CA GLU A 182 11.81 -2.90 -9.14
C GLU A 182 11.10 -1.64 -8.63
N VAL A 183 9.82 -1.72 -8.28
CA VAL A 183 9.06 -0.58 -7.73
C VAL A 183 8.71 -0.84 -6.26
N VAL A 184 8.82 0.16 -5.40
CA VAL A 184 8.32 0.13 -4.02
C VAL A 184 7.73 1.49 -3.65
N ASN A 185 6.93 1.60 -2.59
CA ASN A 185 6.61 2.94 -2.07
C ASN A 185 7.74 3.46 -1.18
N ARG A 186 7.74 4.78 -0.98
CA ARG A 186 8.79 5.48 -0.24
C ARG A 186 8.94 4.95 1.19
N ARG A 187 7.84 4.70 1.90
CA ARG A 187 7.84 4.13 3.26
C ARG A 187 8.53 2.78 3.31
N THR A 188 8.20 1.88 2.38
CA THR A 188 8.82 0.55 2.26
C THR A 188 10.32 0.65 1.99
N LEU A 189 10.73 1.55 1.10
CA LEU A 189 12.15 1.80 0.83
C LEU A 189 12.87 2.32 2.07
N ASP A 190 12.28 3.29 2.77
CA ASP A 190 12.90 3.89 3.96
C ASP A 190 13.06 2.86 5.09
N MET A 191 12.07 1.98 5.29
CA MET A 191 12.16 0.83 6.20
C MET A 191 13.29 -0.12 5.78
N PHE A 192 13.35 -0.53 4.51
CA PHE A 192 14.40 -1.43 4.00
C PHE A 192 15.80 -0.85 4.21
N LEU A 193 15.99 0.43 3.86
CA LEU A 193 17.27 1.11 4.04
C LEU A 193 17.62 1.27 5.51
N GLU A 194 16.64 1.45 6.40
CA GLU A 194 16.91 1.50 7.83
C GLU A 194 17.33 0.14 8.40
N ALA A 195 16.69 -0.95 7.97
CA ALA A 195 17.13 -2.30 8.34
C ALA A 195 18.58 -2.54 7.92
N GLN A 196 18.91 -2.18 6.68
CA GLN A 196 20.27 -2.25 6.16
C GLN A 196 21.24 -1.37 6.98
N ARG A 197 20.88 -0.11 7.28
CA ARG A 197 21.70 0.79 8.12
C ARG A 197 21.97 0.20 9.50
N ASN A 198 21.00 -0.46 10.12
CA ASN A 198 21.17 -1.09 11.43
C ASN A 198 22.19 -2.25 11.38
N LEU A 199 22.18 -3.05 10.31
CA LEU A 199 23.19 -4.11 10.11
C LEU A 199 24.60 -3.52 9.90
N VAL A 200 24.71 -2.45 9.12
CA VAL A 200 26.00 -1.76 8.88
C VAL A 200 26.55 -1.20 10.20
N ARG A 201 25.73 -0.49 10.98
CA ARG A 201 26.14 0.09 12.27
C ARG A 201 26.60 -0.96 13.28
N ALA A 202 25.93 -2.11 13.30
CA ALA A 202 26.25 -3.22 14.19
C ALA A 202 27.34 -4.17 13.63
N ASP A 203 27.97 -3.79 12.51
CA ASP A 203 28.96 -4.58 11.76
C ASP A 203 28.57 -6.07 11.59
N LYS A 204 27.33 -6.30 11.17
CA LYS A 204 26.80 -7.65 11.00
C LYS A 204 27.13 -8.22 9.62
N VAL A 205 27.41 -9.52 9.56
CA VAL A 205 27.38 -10.27 8.30
C VAL A 205 25.97 -10.21 7.70
N GLY A 206 25.87 -10.13 6.38
CA GLY A 206 24.61 -9.98 5.66
C GLY A 206 24.12 -8.53 5.54
N LYS A 207 24.95 -7.53 5.91
CA LYS A 207 24.63 -6.09 5.85
C LYS A 207 24.39 -5.55 4.44
N ASP A 208 24.91 -6.20 3.40
CA ASP A 208 24.60 -5.83 2.02
C ASP A 208 23.28 -6.49 1.63
N MET A 209 22.19 -5.73 1.61
CA MET A 209 20.87 -6.23 1.24
C MET A 209 20.50 -5.77 -0.16
N THR A 210 19.74 -6.57 -0.89
CA THR A 210 19.22 -6.18 -2.20
C THR A 210 17.83 -6.73 -2.41
N ILE A 211 16.96 -5.91 -2.99
CA ILE A 211 15.61 -6.29 -3.38
C ILE A 211 15.68 -7.11 -4.67
N THR A 212 15.06 -8.28 -4.66
CA THR A 212 14.92 -9.18 -5.83
C THR A 212 13.55 -9.07 -6.49
N GLN A 213 12.54 -8.61 -5.74
CA GLN A 213 11.20 -8.33 -6.25
C GLN A 213 10.57 -7.21 -5.41
N GLY A 214 9.96 -6.23 -6.06
CA GLY A 214 9.29 -5.10 -5.41
C GLY A 214 7.78 -5.27 -5.28
N SER A 215 7.12 -4.16 -4.99
CA SER A 215 5.68 -3.96 -4.93
C SER A 215 5.11 -3.47 -6.28
N TYR A 216 3.78 -3.43 -6.41
CA TYR A 216 3.05 -2.89 -7.57
C TYR A 216 3.42 -3.50 -8.92
N CYS A 217 3.79 -4.78 -8.95
CA CYS A 217 4.13 -5.46 -10.19
C CYS A 217 2.91 -5.78 -11.07
N ASP A 218 1.69 -5.68 -10.54
CA ASP A 218 0.46 -6.05 -11.27
C ASP A 218 0.64 -7.41 -11.99
N ALA A 219 0.30 -7.50 -13.28
CA ALA A 219 0.47 -8.72 -14.07
C ALA A 219 1.93 -9.11 -14.41
N SER A 220 2.92 -8.28 -14.05
CA SER A 220 4.34 -8.55 -14.33
C SER A 220 5.02 -9.40 -13.26
N CYS A 221 4.34 -9.66 -12.14
CA CYS A 221 4.87 -10.54 -11.11
C CYS A 221 4.93 -12.00 -11.55
N ALA A 222 5.89 -12.72 -10.95
CA ALA A 222 5.93 -14.17 -11.03
C ALA A 222 4.58 -14.74 -10.57
N PRO A 223 3.91 -15.61 -11.35
CA PRO A 223 2.62 -16.22 -10.97
C PRO A 223 2.63 -16.87 -9.59
N GLU A 224 3.80 -17.38 -9.17
CA GLU A 224 4.08 -17.99 -7.87
C GLU A 224 3.94 -17.00 -6.69
N SER A 225 3.87 -15.70 -6.96
CA SER A 225 3.62 -14.65 -5.96
C SER A 225 2.14 -14.55 -5.57
N PHE A 226 1.24 -15.20 -6.32
CA PHE A 226 -0.21 -15.20 -6.11
C PHE A 226 -0.81 -13.78 -5.92
N GLY A 227 -0.22 -12.76 -6.54
CA GLY A 227 -0.67 -11.36 -6.47
C GLY A 227 -0.33 -10.62 -5.16
N THR A 228 0.44 -11.24 -4.25
CA THR A 228 0.82 -10.58 -2.98
C THR A 228 1.64 -9.30 -3.18
N HIS A 229 2.40 -9.23 -4.28
CA HIS A 229 3.21 -8.09 -4.67
C HIS A 229 2.45 -7.05 -5.52
N ASP A 230 1.16 -7.24 -5.81
CA ASP A 230 0.40 -6.30 -6.66
C ASP A 230 0.10 -4.97 -5.95
N GLY A 231 0.27 -4.94 -4.64
CA GLY A 231 0.10 -3.77 -3.77
C GLY A 231 1.42 -3.27 -3.20
N GLY A 232 1.33 -2.22 -2.38
CA GLY A 232 2.46 -1.62 -1.66
C GLY A 232 2.89 -2.39 -0.43
N GLY A 233 4.12 -2.19 0.03
CA GLY A 233 4.58 -2.76 1.29
C GLY A 233 5.25 -4.12 1.20
N ILE A 234 5.33 -4.76 0.03
CA ILE A 234 5.91 -6.11 -0.10
C ILE A 234 7.24 -6.04 -0.86
N ILE A 235 8.25 -6.71 -0.32
CA ILE A 235 9.56 -6.91 -0.97
C ILE A 235 10.07 -8.33 -0.76
N ASP A 236 10.78 -8.84 -1.76
CA ASP A 236 11.67 -9.98 -1.61
C ASP A 236 13.12 -9.52 -1.53
N VAL A 237 13.86 -10.08 -0.57
CA VAL A 237 15.26 -9.76 -0.33
C VAL A 237 16.12 -10.98 -0.64
N ARG A 238 17.18 -10.78 -1.43
CA ARG A 238 18.13 -11.83 -1.78
C ARG A 238 18.69 -12.54 -0.53
N ILE A 239 18.96 -13.84 -0.62
CA ILE A 239 19.71 -14.59 0.40
C ILE A 239 20.87 -15.43 -0.14
N VAL A 240 20.96 -15.66 -1.45
CA VAL A 240 21.97 -16.53 -2.06
C VAL A 240 23.41 -15.97 -1.98
N ASP A 241 23.55 -14.71 -1.58
CA ASP A 241 24.79 -13.94 -1.46
C ASP A 241 25.35 -13.92 -0.03
N THR A 242 24.71 -14.61 0.92
CA THR A 242 25.10 -14.58 2.34
C THR A 242 25.03 -15.95 3.00
N THR A 243 25.61 -16.04 4.21
CA THR A 243 25.53 -17.23 5.08
C THR A 243 24.23 -17.29 5.86
N ALA A 244 23.93 -18.43 6.48
CA ALA A 244 22.77 -18.60 7.38
C ALA A 244 22.73 -17.56 8.51
N ALA A 245 23.89 -17.21 9.08
CA ALA A 245 23.98 -16.13 10.09
C ALA A 245 23.57 -14.76 9.51
N GLY A 246 23.95 -14.49 8.26
CA GLY A 246 23.53 -13.26 7.58
C GLY A 246 22.03 -13.25 7.26
N ILE A 247 21.44 -14.39 6.89
CA ILE A 247 19.97 -14.51 6.74
C ILE A 247 19.26 -14.19 8.05
N ALA A 248 19.73 -14.78 9.16
CA ALA A 248 19.18 -14.51 10.49
C ALA A 248 19.29 -13.03 10.88
N ASN A 249 20.43 -12.40 10.59
CA ASN A 249 20.62 -10.96 10.82
C ASN A 249 19.67 -10.11 9.96
N ARG A 250 19.53 -10.41 8.66
CA ARG A 250 18.59 -9.71 7.75
C ARG A 250 17.14 -9.81 8.25
N LEU A 251 16.70 -11.01 8.64
CA LEU A 251 15.37 -11.20 9.23
C LEU A 251 15.16 -10.37 10.50
N ALA A 252 16.14 -10.39 11.42
CA ALA A 252 16.05 -9.62 12.65
C ALA A 252 15.98 -8.11 12.38
N ALA A 253 16.80 -7.60 11.45
CA ALA A 253 16.82 -6.19 11.10
C ALA A 253 15.53 -5.72 10.41
N LEU A 254 14.98 -6.52 9.47
CA LEU A 254 13.70 -6.24 8.82
C LEU A 254 12.56 -6.22 9.84
N ARG A 255 12.50 -7.20 10.74
CA ARG A 255 11.48 -7.26 11.79
C ARG A 255 11.58 -6.09 12.78
N ALA A 256 12.80 -5.65 13.10
CA ALA A 256 13.01 -4.53 14.01
C ALA A 256 12.44 -3.20 13.48
N VAL A 257 12.41 -3.00 12.16
CA VAL A 257 11.85 -1.79 11.53
C VAL A 257 10.39 -1.95 11.11
N GLY A 258 9.77 -3.08 11.44
CA GLY A 258 8.34 -3.30 11.24
C GLY A 258 7.93 -4.04 9.97
N PHE A 259 8.78 -4.90 9.43
CA PHE A 259 8.33 -5.93 8.49
C PHE A 259 7.89 -7.21 9.22
N ALA A 260 6.77 -7.78 8.81
CA ALA A 260 6.53 -9.21 8.92
C ALA A 260 7.42 -9.92 7.90
N ALA A 261 8.55 -10.50 8.34
CA ALA A 261 9.55 -11.08 7.44
C ALA A 261 9.87 -12.53 7.79
N TRP A 262 10.09 -13.37 6.77
CA TRP A 262 10.44 -14.78 6.92
C TRP A 262 11.24 -15.29 5.72
N GLN A 263 11.97 -16.39 5.92
CA GLN A 263 12.78 -16.99 4.88
C GLN A 263 11.93 -17.91 3.98
N ARG A 264 12.16 -17.82 2.67
CA ARG A 264 11.78 -18.78 1.63
C ARG A 264 13.04 -19.50 1.13
N SER A 265 12.88 -20.49 0.25
CA SER A 265 14.01 -21.29 -0.26
C SER A 265 15.10 -20.45 -0.95
N ASN A 266 14.74 -19.33 -1.58
CA ASN A 266 15.64 -18.50 -2.39
C ASN A 266 15.63 -17.00 -2.05
N HIS A 267 14.78 -16.53 -1.14
CA HIS A 267 14.70 -15.12 -0.70
C HIS A 267 14.17 -15.00 0.74
N ILE A 268 14.23 -13.81 1.33
CA ILE A 268 13.39 -13.41 2.47
C ILE A 268 12.20 -12.66 1.89
N HIS A 269 10.99 -13.11 2.21
CA HIS A 269 9.78 -12.35 1.89
C HIS A 269 9.46 -11.45 3.08
N ALA A 270 9.16 -10.18 2.82
CA ALA A 270 8.93 -9.19 3.85
C ALA A 270 7.75 -8.28 3.49
N VAL A 271 6.80 -8.19 4.42
CA VAL A 271 5.58 -7.39 4.31
C VAL A 271 5.60 -6.28 5.35
N ALA A 272 5.55 -5.02 4.90
CA ALA A 272 5.58 -3.84 5.75
C ALA A 272 4.27 -3.76 6.54
N LEU A 273 4.37 -3.92 7.86
CA LEU A 273 3.22 -3.78 8.74
C LEU A 273 2.62 -2.38 8.59
N ASN A 274 1.29 -2.32 8.59
CA ASN A 274 0.53 -1.08 8.40
C ASN A 274 0.71 -0.40 7.03
N ASP A 275 1.19 -1.07 5.99
CA ASP A 275 1.09 -0.50 4.65
C ASP A 275 -0.36 -0.60 4.13
N TYR A 276 -1.10 0.53 4.11
CA TYR A 276 -2.50 0.54 3.68
C TYR A 276 -2.67 0.34 2.16
N GLN A 277 -1.59 0.26 1.38
CA GLN A 277 -1.63 -0.07 -0.04
C GLN A 277 -1.34 -1.55 -0.31
N MET A 278 -1.14 -2.37 0.73
CA MET A 278 -0.92 -3.81 0.60
C MET A 278 -2.06 -4.49 -0.18
N ALA A 279 -1.70 -5.44 -1.06
CA ALA A 279 -2.68 -6.18 -1.83
C ALA A 279 -3.44 -7.18 -0.95
N TRP A 280 -4.76 -7.14 -1.06
CA TRP A 280 -5.59 -8.30 -0.75
C TRP A 280 -5.47 -9.24 -1.95
N ALA A 281 -4.60 -10.24 -1.87
CA ALA A 281 -4.50 -11.16 -2.98
C ALA A 281 -5.80 -12.00 -3.11
N VAL A 282 -6.18 -12.19 -4.37
CA VAL A 282 -7.29 -13.01 -4.89
C VAL A 282 -8.69 -12.35 -4.95
N HIS A 283 -9.00 -11.94 -6.20
CA HIS A 283 -10.26 -11.50 -6.83
C HIS A 283 -10.67 -10.02 -6.80
N GLY A 284 -10.08 -9.26 -7.75
CA GLY A 284 -10.78 -8.84 -8.97
C GLY A 284 -12.15 -8.16 -8.82
N VAL A 285 -12.16 -6.84 -8.93
CA VAL A 285 -13.11 -6.04 -9.74
C VAL A 285 -14.37 -6.78 -10.24
N GLY A 286 -15.37 -6.94 -9.36
CA GLY A 286 -16.72 -7.33 -9.80
C GLY A 286 -17.69 -7.67 -8.67
N GLY A 287 -17.26 -8.47 -7.70
CA GLY A 287 -18.04 -8.78 -6.49
C GLY A 287 -17.68 -7.88 -5.32
N ALA A 288 -18.50 -7.87 -4.27
CA ALA A 288 -17.98 -7.61 -2.91
C ALA A 288 -16.82 -8.59 -2.63
N PRO A 289 -15.94 -8.36 -1.62
CA PRO A 289 -15.05 -9.41 -1.15
C PRO A 289 -15.88 -10.69 -1.04
N ALA A 290 -15.54 -11.72 -1.81
CA ALA A 290 -16.20 -13.00 -1.60
C ALA A 290 -16.02 -13.35 -0.12
N PRO A 291 -16.97 -14.05 0.53
CA PRO A 291 -16.65 -14.74 1.76
C PRO A 291 -15.34 -15.48 1.50
N ILE A 292 -14.36 -15.37 2.40
CA ILE A 292 -13.08 -16.09 2.32
C ILE A 292 -13.43 -17.57 2.06
N VAL A 293 -13.41 -18.00 0.80
CA VAL A 293 -13.69 -19.37 0.38
C VAL A 293 -12.45 -19.85 -0.36
N ASP A 294 -11.62 -20.55 0.41
CA ASP A 294 -10.84 -21.74 0.07
C ASP A 294 -9.79 -21.77 -1.06
N ASP A 295 -9.50 -20.69 -1.79
CA ASP A 295 -8.42 -20.75 -2.78
C ASP A 295 -7.66 -19.44 -3.02
N GLY A 296 -6.83 -19.02 -2.06
CA GLY A 296 -5.69 -18.19 -2.43
C GLY A 296 -5.05 -17.35 -1.34
N TRP A 297 -3.72 -17.39 -1.34
CA TRP A 297 -2.82 -16.61 -0.51
C TRP A 297 -3.13 -15.12 -0.56
N THR A 298 -3.39 -14.48 0.59
CA THR A 298 -3.62 -13.02 0.68
C THR A 298 -2.49 -12.36 1.48
N GLY A 299 -2.04 -11.16 1.10
CA GLY A 299 -0.99 -10.45 1.85
C GLY A 299 -1.34 -10.22 3.33
N TYR A 300 -2.63 -10.03 3.64
CA TYR A 300 -3.08 -9.76 5.02
C TYR A 300 -3.03 -11.03 5.85
N CYS A 301 -3.41 -12.14 5.24
CA CYS A 301 -3.28 -13.44 5.87
C CYS A 301 -1.82 -13.77 6.16
N GLN A 302 -0.88 -13.46 5.27
CA GLN A 302 0.53 -13.73 5.55
C GLN A 302 1.04 -12.98 6.79
N VAL A 303 0.59 -11.73 6.99
CA VAL A 303 0.88 -10.97 8.22
C VAL A 303 0.26 -11.64 9.43
N TYR A 304 -1.02 -12.03 9.37
CA TYR A 304 -1.70 -12.75 10.44
C TYR A 304 -0.97 -14.06 10.81
N GLU A 305 -0.69 -14.90 9.81
CA GLU A 305 0.04 -16.17 9.96
C GLU A 305 1.43 -15.95 10.57
N TRP A 306 2.13 -14.87 10.15
CA TRP A 306 3.41 -14.51 10.75
C TRP A 306 3.27 -14.12 12.22
N VAL A 307 2.25 -13.36 12.60
CA VAL A 307 2.02 -12.96 13.99
C VAL A 307 1.66 -14.15 14.86
N TYR A 308 0.80 -15.06 14.40
CA TYR A 308 0.13 -16.04 15.26
C TYR A 308 0.54 -17.51 15.08
N LYS A 309 1.22 -17.87 13.99
CA LYS A 309 1.52 -19.29 13.68
C LYS A 309 2.97 -19.58 13.29
N GLY A 310 3.66 -18.67 12.61
CA GLY A 310 5.01 -18.94 12.13
C GLY A 310 5.55 -17.96 11.09
N ASP A 311 5.72 -18.43 9.86
CA ASP A 311 6.52 -17.81 8.80
C ASP A 311 5.66 -17.36 7.60
N GLY A 312 4.42 -16.92 7.84
CA GLY A 312 3.55 -16.40 6.77
C GLY A 312 3.28 -17.40 5.64
N LEU A 313 3.31 -18.71 5.96
CA LEU A 313 3.23 -19.85 5.03
C LEU A 313 1.89 -20.60 5.10
N GLY A 314 0.92 -20.11 5.86
CA GLY A 314 -0.38 -20.76 5.94
C GLY A 314 -1.28 -20.41 4.76
N HIS A 315 -2.25 -21.28 4.48
CA HIS A 315 -3.31 -21.04 3.50
C HIS A 315 -4.48 -20.26 4.11
N CYS A 316 -4.27 -19.58 5.25
CA CYS A 316 -5.32 -18.85 5.99
C CYS A 316 -6.46 -19.76 6.50
N ASP A 317 -6.26 -21.07 6.41
CA ASP A 317 -7.21 -22.15 6.66
C ASP A 317 -7.25 -22.56 8.13
N GLY A 318 -6.10 -22.53 8.81
CA GLY A 318 -6.00 -22.94 10.21
C GLY A 318 -6.21 -21.83 11.23
N ARG A 319 -7.16 -20.90 11.06
CA ARG A 319 -7.33 -19.73 11.95
C ARG A 319 -7.12 -20.10 13.44
N VAL A 320 -6.32 -19.33 14.17
CA VAL A 320 -6.00 -19.60 15.57
C VAL A 320 -6.66 -18.59 16.50
N ALA A 321 -6.98 -19.04 17.71
CA ALA A 321 -7.50 -18.16 18.75
C ALA A 321 -6.44 -17.12 19.15
N SER A 322 -6.88 -15.94 19.55
CA SER A 322 -6.03 -14.85 20.04
C SER A 322 -5.18 -15.23 21.26
N THR A 323 -5.53 -16.32 21.96
CA THR A 323 -4.74 -16.88 23.07
C THR A 323 -3.46 -17.60 22.61
N SER A 324 -3.28 -17.79 21.30
CA SER A 324 -2.07 -18.41 20.75
C SER A 324 -0.86 -17.50 20.95
N ALA A 325 0.34 -18.08 20.99
CA ALA A 325 1.58 -17.30 21.12
C ALA A 325 1.67 -16.27 19.98
N GLN A 326 1.84 -15.00 20.34
CA GLN A 326 1.89 -13.89 19.38
C GLN A 326 3.31 -13.36 19.30
N ARG A 327 3.79 -13.07 18.09
CA ARG A 327 4.96 -12.23 17.92
C ARG A 327 4.63 -10.80 18.34
N THR A 328 5.58 -10.13 18.99
CA THR A 328 5.49 -8.69 19.18
C THR A 328 5.48 -8.00 17.81
N VAL A 329 4.40 -7.28 17.54
CA VAL A 329 4.25 -6.45 16.35
C VAL A 329 4.93 -5.10 16.63
N VAL A 330 5.88 -4.73 15.79
CA VAL A 330 6.48 -3.39 15.76
C VAL A 330 6.05 -2.76 14.45
N THR A 331 5.38 -1.62 14.48
CA THR A 331 5.09 -0.86 13.25
C THR A 331 6.26 0.06 12.94
N TRP A 332 6.38 0.53 11.69
CA TRP A 332 7.39 1.53 11.34
C TRP A 332 7.23 2.81 12.16
N GLU A 333 5.99 3.21 12.41
CA GLU A 333 5.65 4.39 13.18
C GLU A 333 6.03 4.23 14.66
N ASP A 334 5.81 3.05 15.25
CA ASP A 334 6.31 2.73 16.60
C ASP A 334 7.85 2.74 16.66
N TYR A 335 8.49 2.18 15.62
CA TYR A 335 9.95 2.18 15.50
C TYR A 335 10.52 3.61 15.45
N LEU A 336 9.91 4.48 14.65
CA LEU A 336 10.31 5.89 14.56
C LEU A 336 10.08 6.60 15.90
N ALA A 337 8.91 6.42 16.52
CA ALA A 337 8.59 7.06 17.80
C ALA A 337 9.57 6.67 18.93
N ALA A 338 10.07 5.43 18.92
CA ALA A 338 11.05 4.96 19.90
C ALA A 338 12.44 5.61 19.75
N ARG A 339 12.72 6.34 18.67
CA ARG A 339 14.03 6.93 18.38
C ARG A 339 14.14 8.43 18.70
N GLY A 340 13.04 9.08 19.06
CA GLY A 340 12.94 10.54 19.23
C GLY A 340 12.96 11.29 17.91
#